data_AF-A0A940DIZ9-F1
#
_entry.id   AF-A0A940DIZ9-F1
#
_cell.length_a   1.000
_cell.length_b   1.000
_cell.length_c   1.000
_cell.angle_alpha   90.00
_cell.angle_beta   90.00
_cell.angle_gamma   90.00
#
_symmetry.space_group_name_H-M   'P 1'
#
loop_
_entity.id
_entity.type
_entity.pdbx_description
1 polymer ?
#
loop_
_entity_poly.entity_id
_entity_poly.type
_entity_poly.pdbx_seq_one_letter_code
_entity_poly.pdbx_strand_id
1 'polypeptide(L)'
;MPVINFETFKEQVSILPKEIFSIKGKRYQLIIIEDSQLHFLRIDRRKQENVSKVEKLDLHKLHKFYEQASRYTTTEAKEKKYGLGGKQSPAVAVILALSKNK
;
A
#
# COMPACT_ATOMS: atom_id res chain seq x y z
N MET A 1 14.04 -2.54 11.44
CA MET A 1 13.63 -1.20 10.97
C MET A 1 13.08 -0.43 12.17
N PRO A 2 13.29 0.89 12.28
CA PRO A 2 12.68 1.68 13.35
C PRO A 2 11.15 1.61 13.25
N VAL A 3 10.48 1.60 14.41
CA VAL A 3 9.02 1.69 14.49
C VAL A 3 8.63 3.06 13.96
N ILE A 4 8.00 3.11 12.80
CA ILE A 4 7.50 4.35 12.20
C ILE A 4 6.15 4.62 12.85
N ASN A 5 5.95 5.80 13.44
CA ASN A 5 4.64 6.17 13.98
C ASN A 5 3.61 6.39 12.83
N PHE A 6 2.33 6.42 13.17
CA PHE A 6 1.28 6.48 12.16
C PHE A 6 1.30 7.76 11.31
N GLU A 7 1.61 8.92 11.91
CA GLU A 7 1.69 10.20 11.19
C GLU A 7 2.82 10.22 10.17
N THR A 8 4.02 9.77 10.55
CA THR A 8 5.16 9.63 9.63
C THR A 8 4.85 8.60 8.54
N PHE A 9 4.14 7.52 8.85
CA PHE A 9 3.71 6.56 7.84
C PHE A 9 2.74 7.20 6.83
N LYS A 10 1.79 8.01 7.31
CA LYS A 10 0.83 8.72 6.48
C LYS A 10 1.52 9.72 5.55
N GLU A 11 2.51 10.48 6.05
CA GLU A 11 3.35 11.36 5.23
C GLU A 11 4.14 10.58 4.18
N GLN A 12 4.74 9.44 4.55
CA GLN A 12 5.47 8.61 3.58
C GLN A 12 4.56 8.04 2.49
N VAL A 13 3.31 7.72 2.82
CA VAL A 13 2.32 7.32 1.82
C VAL A 13 1.90 8.50 0.94
N SER A 14 1.80 9.70 1.50
CA SER A 14 1.34 10.87 0.73
C SER A 14 2.36 11.35 -0.30
N ILE A 15 3.65 11.13 -0.06
CA ILE A 15 4.74 11.42 -1.02
C ILE A 15 4.91 10.35 -2.09
N LEU A 16 4.22 9.21 -2.01
CA LEU A 16 4.30 8.19 -3.05
C LEU A 16 3.76 8.74 -4.37
N PRO A 17 4.31 8.29 -5.52
CA PRO A 17 3.71 8.61 -6.79
C PRO A 17 2.26 8.15 -6.80
N LYS A 18 1.39 8.96 -7.42
CA LYS A 18 -0.02 8.63 -7.64
C LYS A 18 -0.20 7.26 -8.31
N GLU A 19 0.85 6.72 -8.93
CA GLU A 19 0.82 5.46 -9.62
C GLU A 19 1.94 4.56 -9.12
N ILE A 20 1.57 3.37 -8.67
CA ILE A 20 2.49 2.33 -8.25
C ILE A 20 2.23 1.07 -9.06
N PHE A 21 3.29 0.29 -9.25
CA PHE A 21 3.20 -0.97 -9.98
C PHE A 21 3.35 -2.13 -9.01
N SER A 22 2.52 -3.15 -9.20
CA SER A 22 2.79 -4.48 -8.65
C SER A 22 4.08 -5.04 -9.25
N ILE A 23 4.69 -6.00 -8.59
CA ILE A 23 5.86 -6.75 -9.10
C ILE A 23 5.57 -7.37 -10.48
N LYS A 24 4.33 -7.84 -10.71
CA LYS A 24 3.89 -8.43 -11.99
C LYS A 24 3.46 -7.37 -13.03
N GLY A 25 3.81 -6.10 -12.85
CA GLY A 25 3.54 -5.02 -13.80
C GLY A 25 2.10 -4.49 -13.83
N LYS A 26 1.20 -4.90 -12.92
CA LYS A 26 -0.12 -4.28 -12.77
C LYS A 26 0.01 -2.88 -12.18
N ARG A 27 -0.58 -1.89 -12.85
CA ARG A 27 -0.65 -0.50 -12.38
C ARG A 27 -1.80 -0.33 -11.38
N TYR A 28 -1.52 0.35 -10.29
CA TYR A 28 -2.45 0.78 -9.25
C TYR A 28 -2.36 2.30 -9.13
N GLN A 29 -3.50 2.98 -9.13
CA GLN A 29 -3.55 4.42 -8.88
C GLN A 29 -3.88 4.70 -7.42
N LEU A 30 -2.96 5.30 -6.68
CA LEU A 30 -3.16 5.78 -5.32
C LEU A 30 -3.86 7.13 -5.34
N ILE A 31 -5.00 7.20 -4.66
CA ILE A 31 -5.70 8.45 -4.40
C ILE A 31 -5.87 8.55 -2.89
N ILE A 32 -5.27 9.59 -2.30
CA ILE A 32 -5.38 9.90 -0.88
C ILE A 32 -6.73 10.57 -0.68
N ILE A 33 -7.54 10.03 0.22
CA ILE A 33 -8.81 10.64 0.60
C ILE A 33 -8.59 11.35 1.93
N GLU A 34 -8.65 12.68 1.91
CA GLU A 34 -8.62 13.52 3.11
C GLU A 34 -10.01 13.55 3.77
N ASP A 35 -10.51 12.38 4.20
CA ASP A 35 -11.69 12.35 5.07
C ASP A 35 -11.21 12.44 6.52
N SER A 36 -11.64 13.47 7.25
CA SER A 36 -11.02 13.91 8.50
C SER A 36 -11.18 12.94 9.67
N GLN A 37 -11.99 11.89 9.51
CA GLN A 37 -12.20 10.86 10.53
C GLN A 37 -11.73 9.46 10.10
N LEU A 38 -11.48 9.21 8.81
CA LEU A 38 -11.12 7.90 8.31
C LEU A 38 -10.05 7.98 7.23
N HIS A 39 -8.86 7.49 7.56
CA HIS A 39 -7.70 7.52 6.69
C HIS A 39 -7.74 6.37 5.67
N PHE A 40 -8.29 6.60 4.47
CA PHE A 40 -8.35 5.60 3.39
C PHE A 40 -7.56 6.00 2.14
N LEU A 41 -6.97 5.01 1.49
CA LEU A 41 -6.43 5.10 0.12
C LEU A 41 -7.40 4.44 -0.84
N ARG A 42 -7.72 5.10 -1.94
CA ARG A 42 -8.45 4.48 -3.06
C ARG A 42 -7.45 3.96 -4.07
N ILE A 43 -7.65 2.72 -4.52
CA ILE A 43 -6.79 2.06 -5.52
C ILE A 43 -7.56 1.68 -6.77
N ASP A 44 -7.30 2.42 -7.85
CA ASP A 44 -7.91 2.15 -9.16
C ASP A 44 -7.06 1.18 -10.01
N ARG A 45 -7.72 0.27 -10.72
CA ARG A 45 -7.10 -0.80 -11.53
C ARG A 45 -7.35 -0.54 -13.01
N ARG A 46 -6.33 -0.07 -13.75
CA ARG A 46 -6.21 0.00 -15.23
C ARG A 46 -7.25 0.80 -16.05
N LYS A 47 -8.46 1.06 -15.58
CA LYS A 47 -9.46 1.96 -16.20
C LYS A 47 -10.07 2.80 -15.10
N GLN A 48 -10.56 4.01 -15.39
CA GLN A 48 -11.37 4.80 -14.44
C GLN A 48 -12.58 3.95 -14.05
N GLU A 49 -12.47 3.15 -12.98
CA GLU A 49 -13.54 2.28 -12.57
C GLU A 49 -14.57 3.09 -11.76
N ASN A 50 -15.81 2.64 -11.87
CA ASN A 50 -16.93 3.20 -11.11
C ASN A 50 -16.56 3.19 -9.62
N VAL A 51 -16.78 4.29 -8.89
CA VAL A 51 -16.25 4.52 -7.52
C VAL A 51 -16.55 3.37 -6.56
N SER A 52 -17.67 2.68 -6.77
CA SER A 52 -18.13 1.52 -5.99
C SER A 52 -17.35 0.22 -6.22
N LYS A 53 -16.59 0.11 -7.33
CA LYS A 53 -15.75 -1.06 -7.67
C LYS A 53 -14.29 -0.89 -7.22
N VAL A 54 -13.96 0.26 -6.64
CA VAL A 54 -12.58 0.60 -6.31
C VAL A 54 -12.22 0.07 -4.92
N GLU A 55 -11.02 -0.50 -4.81
CA GLU A 55 -10.53 -1.04 -3.55
C GLU A 55 -10.14 0.11 -2.62
N LYS A 56 -10.71 0.13 -1.42
CA LYS A 56 -10.34 1.07 -0.36
C LYS A 56 -9.41 0.37 0.62
N LEU A 57 -8.25 0.97 0.87
CA LEU A 57 -7.32 0.51 1.90
C LEU A 57 -7.36 1.45 3.08
N ASP A 58 -7.61 0.89 4.26
CA ASP A 58 -7.49 1.59 5.53
C ASP A 58 -6.01 1.79 5.88
N LEU A 59 -5.60 3.04 6.09
CA LEU A 59 -4.23 3.41 6.39
C LEU A 59 -3.76 2.87 7.74
N HIS A 60 -4.62 2.75 8.75
CA HIS A 60 -4.25 2.13 10.02
C HIS A 60 -4.00 0.63 9.84
N LYS A 61 -4.86 -0.05 9.07
CA LYS A 61 -4.62 -1.46 8.73
C LYS A 61 -3.34 -1.62 7.91
N LEU A 62 -3.08 -0.70 6.98
CA LEU A 62 -1.87 -0.70 6.17
C LEU A 62 -0.61 -0.42 7.00
N HIS A 63 -0.69 0.47 7.98
CA HIS A 63 0.39 0.77 8.92
C HIS A 63 0.70 -0.43 9.83
N LYS A 64 -0.31 -1.03 10.46
CA LYS A 64 -0.14 -2.29 11.22
C LYS A 64 0.47 -3.38 10.34
N PHE A 65 0.04 -3.46 9.09
CA PHE A 65 0.56 -4.39 8.11
C PHE A 65 2.02 -4.07 7.75
N TYR A 66 2.39 -2.80 7.59
CA TYR A 66 3.77 -2.34 7.37
C TYR A 66 4.68 -2.67 8.54
N GLU A 67 4.25 -2.41 9.78
CA GLU A 67 5.01 -2.76 10.98
C GLU A 67 5.28 -4.26 11.05
N GLN A 68 4.28 -5.10 10.80
CA GLN A 68 4.45 -6.54 10.70
C GLN A 68 5.38 -6.93 9.54
N ALA A 69 5.21 -6.33 8.37
CA ALA A 69 6.01 -6.60 7.18
C ALA A 69 7.48 -6.23 7.38
N SER A 70 7.75 -5.16 8.13
CA SER A 70 9.10 -4.69 8.46
C SER A 70 9.91 -5.67 9.30
N ARG A 71 9.24 -6.65 9.93
CA ARG A 71 9.88 -7.74 10.68
C ARG A 71 10.43 -8.84 9.78
N TYR A 72 10.02 -8.91 8.52
CA TYR A 72 10.58 -9.88 7.56
C TYR A 72 11.77 -9.26 6.84
N THR A 73 12.87 -10.01 6.78
CA THR A 73 14.17 -9.56 6.29
C THR A 73 14.29 -9.58 4.76
N THR A 74 13.64 -10.52 4.07
CA THR A 74 13.75 -10.65 2.61
C THR A 74 12.47 -10.25 1.88
N THR A 75 12.63 -9.67 0.69
CA THR A 75 11.51 -9.28 -0.19
C THR A 75 10.66 -10.50 -0.56
N GLU A 76 11.28 -11.66 -0.83
CA GLU A 76 10.57 -12.91 -1.07
C GLU A 76 9.77 -13.41 0.15
N ALA A 77 10.29 -13.25 1.37
CA ALA A 77 9.55 -13.62 2.59
C ALA A 77 8.32 -12.72 2.80
N LYS A 78 8.43 -11.42 2.47
CA LYS A 78 7.30 -10.50 2.44
C LYS A 78 6.29 -10.94 1.37
N GLU A 79 6.76 -11.19 0.15
CA GLU A 79 5.90 -11.56 -0.98
C GLU A 79 5.19 -12.90 -0.79
N LYS A 80 5.88 -13.95 -0.34
CA LYS A 80 5.27 -15.26 -0.06
C LYS A 80 4.21 -15.20 1.03
N LYS A 81 4.42 -14.36 2.06
CA LYS A 81 3.50 -14.25 3.19
C LYS A 81 2.29 -13.36 2.89
N TYR A 82 2.42 -12.47 1.91
CA TYR A 82 1.42 -11.44 1.62
C TYR A 82 0.78 -11.52 0.23
N GLY A 83 1.26 -12.39 -0.65
CA GLY A 83 0.60 -12.75 -1.90
C GLY A 83 -0.54 -13.73 -1.66
N LEU A 84 -1.79 -13.26 -1.71
CA LEU A 84 -2.96 -14.16 -1.71
C LEU A 84 -3.12 -14.77 -3.11
N GLY A 85 -2.90 -16.09 -3.23
CA GLY A 85 -3.18 -16.85 -4.46
C GLY A 85 -2.37 -16.42 -5.68
N GLY A 86 -1.11 -16.01 -5.50
CA GLY A 86 -0.21 -15.62 -6.60
C GLY A 86 -0.50 -14.24 -7.21
N LYS A 87 -1.42 -13.46 -6.63
CA LYS A 87 -1.66 -12.05 -6.96
C LYS A 87 -1.17 -11.17 -5.80
N GLN A 88 -0.32 -10.21 -6.11
CA GLN A 88 0.09 -9.20 -5.14
C GLN A 88 -1.09 -8.26 -4.85
N SER A 89 -1.48 -8.15 -3.58
CA SER A 89 -2.51 -7.21 -3.17
C SER A 89 -1.99 -5.77 -3.29
N PRO A 90 -2.88 -4.79 -3.47
CA PRO A 90 -2.47 -3.40 -3.56
C PRO A 90 -1.75 -2.87 -2.31
N ALA A 91 -2.12 -3.36 -1.12
CA ALA A 91 -1.46 -3.05 0.14
C ALA A 91 0.05 -3.41 0.11
N VAL A 92 0.38 -4.57 -0.44
CA VAL A 92 1.78 -4.99 -0.58
C VAL A 92 2.53 -4.12 -1.58
N ALA A 93 1.87 -3.71 -2.67
CA ALA A 93 2.48 -2.80 -3.65
C ALA A 93 2.84 -1.45 -3.00
N VAL A 94 1.95 -0.91 -2.15
CA VAL A 94 2.23 0.33 -1.39
C VAL A 94 3.44 0.15 -0.46
N ILE A 95 3.47 -0.93 0.31
CA ILE A 95 4.60 -1.20 1.23
C ILE A 95 5.93 -1.35 0.49
N LEU A 96 5.93 -2.01 -0.67
CA LEU A 96 7.15 -2.13 -1.47
C LEU A 96 7.58 -0.78 -2.04
N ALA A 97 6.64 0.07 -2.48
CA ALA A 97 6.96 1.42 -2.92
C ALA A 97 7.58 2.24 -1.79
N LEU A 98 7.03 2.18 -0.58
CA LEU A 98 7.60 2.80 0.63
C LEU A 98 8.98 2.27 0.98
N SER A 99 9.21 0.96 0.78
CA SER A 99 10.50 0.33 1.10
C SER A 99 11.60 0.65 0.09
N LYS A 100 11.24 1.03 -1.15
CA LYS A 100 12.18 1.43 -2.21
C LYS A 100 12.53 2.92 -2.19
N ASN A 101 11.66 3.77 -1.64
CA ASN A 101 11.88 5.21 -1.47
C ASN A 101 12.59 5.56 -0.14
N LYS A 102 13.27 4.58 0.48
CA LYS A 102 14.00 4.74 1.74
C LYS A 102 15.49 4.91 1.51
#